data_AF-J9EUM9-F1
#
_entry.id   AF-J9EUM9-F1
#
_cell.length_a   1.000
_cell.length_b   1.000
_cell.length_c   1.000
_cell.angle_alpha   90.00
_cell.angle_beta   90.00
_cell.angle_gamma   90.00
#
_symmetry.space_group_name_H-M   'P 1'
#
loop_
_entity.id
_entity.type
_entity.pdbx_description
1 polymer ?
#
loop_
_entity_poly.entity_id
_entity_poly.type
_entity_poly.pdbx_seq_one_letter_code
_entity_poly.pdbx_strand_id
1 'polypeptide(L)'
;MKLLPEGELLDEKSWKKLAMHTRCSLCHCRGWKLMCDSENPFVITSAFLDDVLFSTPCETCRHSLGRHLDRLREKKRNDVRKLLFMMSDAEKMQERLIGDEPSEILQIVKQTQRTLTKEITNGSCEGLIASSFGFPPFEPISIEDIVSNFVVSKSSGKQKELENIVQTASNFLRTINDWNIPPVKIMQEKLLCSNLLSYRIIYARWLRFCFLPKKHESLRPYCVIKIFGRKFLITLLPFFVIDVKEHASSLKDQVAGKLIDFASDLRKNLNCHDSVTDSSTILTFPEGVSRPTLKRGCSIWAAEAHLDMAADFLEADLAFRESEQSNSTAHLDMRREF
;
A
#
# COMPACT_ATOMS: atom_id res chain seq x y z
N MET A 1 19.94 -32.99 18.23
CA MET A 1 19.11 -31.79 18.44
C MET A 1 20.07 -30.60 18.56
N LYS A 2 20.36 -29.90 17.46
CA LYS A 2 21.26 -28.74 17.49
C LYS A 2 20.41 -27.49 17.71
N LEU A 3 20.57 -26.91 18.90
CA LEU A 3 20.02 -25.61 19.28
C LEU A 3 20.70 -24.53 18.41
N LEU A 4 19.89 -23.73 17.72
CA LEU A 4 20.32 -22.55 16.96
C LEU A 4 20.24 -21.30 17.85
N PRO A 5 21.15 -20.33 17.69
CA PRO A 5 21.42 -19.28 18.66
C PRO A 5 20.30 -18.22 18.76
N GLU A 6 20.22 -17.65 19.95
CA GLU A 6 19.24 -16.68 20.44
C GLU A 6 19.33 -15.35 19.70
N GLY A 7 18.36 -15.17 18.80
CA GLY A 7 18.00 -13.90 18.16
C GLY A 7 16.58 -14.09 17.62
N GLU A 8 15.59 -13.82 18.47
CA GLU A 8 14.14 -13.97 18.27
C GLU A 8 13.69 -15.24 17.52
N LEU A 9 13.99 -16.42 18.09
CA LEU A 9 13.44 -17.68 17.61
C LEU A 9 11.93 -17.52 17.39
N LEU A 10 11.46 -17.83 16.17
CA LEU A 10 10.03 -17.91 15.88
C LEU A 10 9.43 -18.88 16.88
N ASP A 11 8.45 -18.42 17.67
CA ASP A 11 7.85 -19.26 18.71
C ASP A 11 7.18 -20.50 18.09
N GLU A 12 7.13 -21.58 18.87
CA GLU A 12 6.57 -22.86 18.41
C GLU A 12 5.10 -22.70 17.96
N LYS A 13 4.39 -21.80 18.65
CA LYS A 13 3.00 -21.44 18.43
C LYS A 13 2.78 -20.82 17.04
N SER A 14 3.66 -19.96 16.57
CA SER A 14 3.61 -19.37 15.22
C SER A 14 3.72 -20.42 14.14
N TRP A 15 4.58 -21.43 14.33
CA TRP A 15 4.68 -22.56 13.41
C TRP A 15 3.40 -23.40 13.41
N LYS A 16 2.84 -23.71 14.57
CA LYS A 16 1.57 -24.45 14.65
C LYS A 16 0.42 -23.67 14.00
N LYS A 17 0.38 -22.35 14.18
CA LYS A 17 -0.60 -21.47 13.54
C LYS A 17 -0.47 -21.48 12.01
N LEU A 18 0.76 -21.39 11.48
CA LEU A 18 0.99 -21.53 10.02
C LEU A 18 0.50 -22.87 9.48
N ALA A 19 0.70 -23.97 10.22
CA ALA A 19 0.28 -25.30 9.81
C ALA A 19 -1.23 -25.38 9.52
N MET A 20 -2.03 -24.59 10.23
CA MET A 20 -3.49 -24.50 10.04
C MET A 20 -3.87 -23.90 8.68
N HIS A 21 -2.97 -23.18 8.03
CA HIS A 21 -3.24 -22.46 6.78
C HIS A 21 -2.43 -22.98 5.59
N THR A 22 -1.48 -23.91 5.80
CA THR A 22 -0.54 -24.39 4.78
C THR A 22 -0.88 -25.79 4.27
N ARG A 23 -0.46 -26.07 3.02
CA ARG A 23 -0.68 -27.36 2.39
C ARG A 23 0.18 -28.47 3.00
N CYS A 24 -0.43 -29.65 3.10
CA CYS A 24 0.28 -30.88 3.43
C CYS A 24 1.31 -31.22 2.34
N SER A 25 2.48 -31.68 2.74
CA SER A 25 3.53 -32.14 1.81
C SER A 25 3.15 -33.44 1.08
N LEU A 26 2.29 -34.27 1.66
CA LEU A 26 1.96 -35.61 1.16
C LEU A 26 0.62 -35.71 0.41
N CYS A 27 -0.25 -34.69 0.48
CA CYS A 27 -1.58 -34.74 -0.14
C CYS A 27 -2.16 -33.36 -0.46
N HIS A 28 -3.42 -33.31 -0.91
CA HIS A 28 -4.11 -32.08 -1.32
C HIS A 28 -4.71 -31.26 -0.17
N CYS A 29 -4.51 -31.66 1.09
CA CYS A 29 -5.00 -30.93 2.26
C CYS A 29 -4.38 -29.53 2.33
N ARG A 30 -5.18 -28.51 2.66
CA ARG A 30 -4.80 -27.08 2.58
C ARG A 30 -4.55 -26.41 3.93
N GLY A 31 -4.64 -27.16 5.01
CA GLY A 31 -4.49 -26.66 6.37
C GLY A 31 -4.72 -27.77 7.37
N TRP A 32 -3.92 -27.79 8.43
CA TRP A 32 -4.07 -28.74 9.52
C TRP A 32 -5.29 -28.37 10.36
N LYS A 33 -6.08 -29.38 10.74
CA LYS A 33 -7.24 -29.24 11.62
C LYS A 33 -7.11 -30.22 12.77
N LEU A 34 -7.45 -29.76 13.97
CA LEU A 34 -7.43 -30.59 15.17
C LEU A 34 -8.66 -31.50 15.19
N MET A 35 -8.44 -32.78 15.50
CA MET A 35 -9.51 -33.70 15.85
C MET A 35 -10.11 -33.33 17.20
N CYS A 36 -11.39 -32.98 17.26
CA CYS A 36 -12.09 -32.74 18.51
C CYS A 36 -13.46 -33.43 18.48
N ASP A 37 -13.68 -34.38 19.40
CA ASP A 37 -14.93 -35.13 19.53
C ASP A 37 -16.01 -34.37 20.34
N SER A 38 -15.81 -33.07 20.62
CA SER A 38 -16.76 -32.28 21.42
C SER A 38 -17.82 -31.58 20.54
N GLU A 39 -19.05 -31.48 21.05
CA GLU A 39 -20.21 -30.90 20.36
C GLU A 39 -20.10 -29.38 20.04
N ASN A 40 -18.96 -28.73 20.33
CA ASN A 40 -18.75 -27.32 20.05
C ASN A 40 -17.62 -27.10 19.02
N PRO A 41 -17.91 -26.96 17.72
CA PRO A 41 -16.91 -27.14 16.65
C PRO A 41 -15.97 -25.96 16.37
N PHE A 42 -15.81 -24.97 17.26
CA PHE A 42 -15.13 -23.73 16.85
C PHE A 42 -14.16 -23.11 17.87
N VAL A 43 -13.07 -22.61 17.27
CA VAL A 43 -11.93 -21.88 17.81
C VAL A 43 -10.91 -22.78 18.51
N ILE A 44 -10.00 -23.36 17.73
CA ILE A 44 -8.63 -23.59 18.20
C ILE A 44 -8.11 -22.22 18.65
N THR A 45 -8.31 -21.87 19.92
CA THR A 45 -7.75 -20.65 20.49
C THR A 45 -6.24 -20.79 20.51
N SER A 46 -5.55 -19.65 20.48
CA SER A 46 -4.09 -19.64 20.51
C SER A 46 -3.54 -20.40 21.73
N ALA A 47 -4.28 -20.47 22.84
CA ALA A 47 -3.91 -21.21 24.06
C ALA A 47 -3.90 -22.74 23.85
N PHE A 48 -4.80 -23.29 23.02
CA PHE A 48 -4.81 -24.73 22.74
C PHE A 48 -3.61 -25.20 21.92
N LEU A 49 -2.93 -24.30 21.19
CA LEU A 49 -1.78 -24.67 20.37
C LEU A 49 -0.55 -25.04 21.22
N ASP A 50 -0.48 -24.62 22.48
CA ASP A 50 0.68 -24.88 23.32
C ASP A 50 0.84 -26.39 23.59
N ASP A 51 -0.26 -27.11 23.83
CA ASP A 51 -0.27 -28.55 24.14
C ASP A 51 -0.27 -29.47 22.89
N VAL A 52 -0.46 -28.93 21.69
CA VAL A 52 -0.53 -29.73 20.47
C VAL A 52 0.87 -30.15 20.00
N LEU A 53 1.16 -31.45 19.97
CA LEU A 53 2.42 -31.97 19.43
C LEU A 53 2.48 -31.86 17.89
N PHE A 54 3.68 -31.68 17.32
CA PHE A 54 3.88 -31.70 15.85
C PHE A 54 3.55 -33.06 15.20
N SER A 55 3.48 -34.13 15.99
CA SER A 55 3.08 -35.46 15.57
C SER A 55 1.55 -35.63 15.48
N THR A 56 0.76 -34.71 16.05
CA THR A 56 -0.71 -34.82 16.09
C THR A 56 -1.30 -34.87 14.68
N PRO A 57 -2.10 -35.91 14.36
CA PRO A 57 -2.66 -36.09 13.02
C PRO A 57 -3.74 -35.05 12.71
N CYS A 58 -3.75 -34.59 11.46
CA CYS A 58 -4.79 -33.72 10.91
C CYS A 58 -6.13 -34.47 10.83
N GLU A 59 -7.22 -33.82 11.20
CA GLU A 59 -8.56 -34.36 11.06
C GLU A 59 -8.89 -34.76 9.62
N THR A 60 -8.49 -33.90 8.67
CA THR A 60 -8.87 -34.04 7.26
C THR A 60 -8.05 -35.07 6.50
N CYS A 61 -6.73 -35.14 6.74
CA CYS A 61 -5.84 -36.00 5.95
C CYS A 61 -5.07 -37.05 6.76
N ARG A 62 -5.22 -37.07 8.09
CA ARG A 62 -4.55 -37.97 9.03
C ARG A 62 -3.01 -37.88 9.05
N HIS A 63 -2.40 -37.00 8.25
CA HIS A 63 -0.97 -36.70 8.33
C HIS A 63 -0.67 -35.76 9.49
N SER A 64 0.54 -35.85 10.06
CA SER A 64 0.92 -35.04 11.22
C SER A 64 0.96 -33.54 10.91
N LEU A 65 0.78 -32.70 11.94
CA LEU A 65 0.94 -31.24 11.85
C LEU A 65 2.27 -30.85 11.19
N GLY A 66 3.37 -31.54 11.54
CA GLY A 66 4.68 -31.33 10.91
C GLY A 66 4.67 -31.43 9.39
N ARG A 67 3.86 -32.31 8.80
CA ARG A 67 3.74 -32.46 7.33
C ARG A 67 3.15 -31.24 6.63
N HIS A 68 2.44 -30.38 7.36
CA HIS A 68 1.94 -29.12 6.84
C HIS A 68 3.01 -28.01 6.87
N LEU A 69 4.14 -28.26 7.54
CA LEU A 69 5.23 -27.29 7.69
C LEU A 69 6.48 -27.69 6.89
N ASP A 70 6.58 -28.91 6.38
CA ASP A 70 7.73 -29.40 5.61
C ASP A 70 8.16 -28.41 4.51
N ARG A 71 7.20 -27.87 3.74
CA ARG A 71 7.48 -26.89 2.66
C ARG A 71 8.00 -25.54 3.16
N LEU A 72 7.73 -25.21 4.41
CA LEU A 72 8.19 -23.97 5.04
C LEU A 72 9.53 -24.14 5.75
N ARG A 73 9.88 -25.37 6.16
CA ARG A 73 11.17 -25.66 6.83
C ARG A 73 12.38 -25.35 5.95
N GLU A 74 12.22 -25.46 4.63
CA GLU A 74 13.27 -25.19 3.65
C GLU A 74 13.37 -23.71 3.26
N LYS A 75 12.44 -22.85 3.71
CA LYS A 75 12.41 -21.44 3.36
C LYS A 75 13.31 -20.60 4.26
N LYS A 76 13.74 -19.45 3.72
CA LYS A 76 14.47 -18.45 4.51
C LYS A 76 13.58 -17.94 5.63
N ARG A 77 14.18 -17.66 6.79
CA ARG A 77 13.48 -17.13 7.97
C ARG A 77 12.66 -15.87 7.66
N ASN A 78 13.17 -14.99 6.80
CA ASN A 78 12.47 -13.77 6.40
C ASN A 78 11.17 -14.07 5.63
N ASP A 79 11.16 -15.13 4.80
CA ASP A 79 9.95 -15.54 4.08
C ASP A 79 8.91 -16.10 5.05
N VAL A 80 9.35 -16.89 6.05
CA VAL A 80 8.46 -17.41 7.10
C VAL A 80 7.87 -16.28 7.95
N ARG A 81 8.69 -15.29 8.33
CA ARG A 81 8.20 -14.08 9.02
C ARG A 81 7.17 -13.32 8.18
N LYS A 82 7.42 -13.17 6.88
CA LYS A 82 6.47 -12.53 5.96
C LYS A 82 5.14 -13.28 5.89
N LEU A 83 5.16 -14.62 5.85
CA LEU A 83 3.95 -15.44 5.91
C LEU A 83 3.15 -15.23 7.21
N LEU A 84 3.82 -15.05 8.34
CA LEU A 84 3.15 -14.73 9.62
C LEU A 84 2.47 -13.37 9.60
N PHE A 85 3.14 -12.34 9.08
CA PHE A 85 2.52 -11.03 8.89
C PHE A 85 1.29 -11.12 7.98
N MET A 86 1.40 -11.85 6.86
CA MET A 86 0.28 -12.08 5.94
C MET A 86 -0.89 -12.78 6.62
N MET A 87 -0.63 -13.74 7.50
CA MET A 87 -1.66 -14.45 8.25
C MET A 87 -2.36 -13.54 9.27
N SER A 88 -1.59 -12.76 10.04
CA SER A 88 -2.17 -11.77 10.96
C SER A 88 -3.04 -10.75 10.22
N ASP A 89 -2.58 -10.27 9.07
CA ASP A 89 -3.34 -9.35 8.24
C ASP A 89 -4.59 -10.00 7.65
N ALA A 90 -4.52 -11.27 7.22
CA ALA A 90 -5.68 -12.00 6.72
C ALA A 90 -6.76 -12.18 7.80
N GLU A 91 -6.37 -12.39 9.06
CA GLU A 91 -7.28 -12.45 10.21
C GLU A 91 -7.93 -11.09 10.50
N LYS A 92 -7.15 -10.01 10.59
CA LYS A 92 -7.67 -8.64 10.74
C LYS A 92 -8.64 -8.27 9.62
N MET A 93 -8.31 -8.65 8.38
CA MET A 93 -9.22 -8.45 7.24
C MET A 93 -10.50 -9.28 7.38
N GLN A 94 -10.42 -10.51 7.89
CA GLN A 94 -11.59 -11.37 8.12
C GLN A 94 -12.54 -10.79 9.17
N GLU A 95 -12.01 -10.19 10.24
CA GLU A 95 -12.81 -9.47 11.24
C GLU A 95 -13.57 -8.29 10.60
N ARG A 96 -12.89 -7.50 9.76
CA ARG A 96 -13.52 -6.40 9.02
C ARG A 96 -14.65 -6.85 8.10
N LEU A 97 -14.54 -8.05 7.50
CA LEU A 97 -15.60 -8.61 6.63
C LEU A 97 -16.89 -8.98 7.38
N ILE A 98 -16.84 -9.11 8.71
CA ILE A 98 -18.00 -9.36 9.56
C ILE A 98 -18.63 -8.04 10.06
N GLY A 99 -17.86 -6.95 10.03
CA GLY A 99 -18.31 -5.62 10.45
C GLY A 99 -19.18 -4.88 9.44
N ASP A 100 -19.53 -3.63 9.78
CA ASP A 100 -20.41 -2.74 9.00
C ASP A 100 -19.63 -1.69 8.20
N GLU A 101 -18.63 -2.11 7.43
CA GLU A 101 -17.95 -1.20 6.50
C GLU A 101 -18.69 -1.08 5.15
N PRO A 102 -18.52 0.04 4.42
CA PRO A 102 -19.06 0.19 3.08
C PRO A 102 -18.66 -0.96 2.15
N SER A 103 -19.64 -1.48 1.39
CA SER A 103 -19.47 -2.66 0.53
C SER A 103 -18.33 -2.53 -0.49
N GLU A 104 -18.05 -1.33 -0.98
CA GLU A 104 -16.93 -1.01 -1.87
C GLU A 104 -15.55 -1.22 -1.22
N ILE A 105 -15.42 -0.91 0.08
CA ILE A 105 -14.20 -1.19 0.86
C ILE A 105 -14.09 -2.69 1.11
N LEU A 106 -15.20 -3.30 1.56
CA LEU A 106 -15.25 -4.74 1.85
C LEU A 106 -14.92 -5.61 0.64
N GLN A 107 -15.28 -5.19 -0.58
CA GLN A 107 -14.88 -5.90 -1.81
C GLN A 107 -13.36 -5.99 -1.97
N ILE A 108 -12.64 -4.89 -1.71
CA ILE A 108 -11.18 -4.83 -1.83
C ILE A 108 -10.51 -5.57 -0.67
N VAL A 109 -11.05 -5.44 0.54
CA VAL A 109 -10.62 -6.22 1.72
C VAL A 109 -10.77 -7.71 1.44
N LYS A 110 -11.93 -8.16 0.95
CA LYS A 110 -12.21 -9.56 0.61
C LYS A 110 -11.27 -10.08 -0.46
N GLN A 111 -11.03 -9.30 -1.51
CA GLN A 111 -10.11 -9.71 -2.57
C GLN A 111 -8.68 -9.81 -2.05
N THR A 112 -8.22 -8.84 -1.25
CA THR A 112 -6.88 -8.84 -0.66
C THR A 112 -6.71 -10.03 0.30
N GLN A 113 -7.67 -10.25 1.19
CA GLN A 113 -7.69 -11.38 2.13
C GLN A 113 -7.61 -12.73 1.41
N ARG A 114 -8.34 -12.89 0.30
CA ARG A 114 -8.29 -14.11 -0.53
C ARG A 114 -6.91 -14.32 -1.14
N THR A 115 -6.28 -13.26 -1.63
CA THR A 115 -4.90 -13.32 -2.15
C THR A 115 -3.93 -13.71 -1.05
N LEU A 116 -3.99 -13.07 0.13
CA LEU A 116 -3.14 -13.42 1.27
C LEU A 116 -3.30 -14.89 1.66
N THR A 117 -4.53 -15.35 1.83
CA THR A 117 -4.83 -16.75 2.19
C THR A 117 -4.29 -17.73 1.15
N LYS A 118 -4.47 -17.42 -0.15
CA LYS A 118 -3.93 -18.26 -1.24
C LYS A 118 -2.41 -18.37 -1.17
N GLU A 119 -1.72 -17.25 -0.97
CA GLU A 119 -0.26 -17.22 -0.87
C GLU A 119 0.24 -17.97 0.37
N ILE A 120 -0.38 -17.77 1.53
CA ILE A 120 -0.09 -18.51 2.77
C ILE A 120 -0.26 -20.02 2.56
N THR A 121 -1.37 -20.44 1.94
CA THR A 121 -1.63 -21.85 1.63
C THR A 121 -0.57 -22.48 0.74
N ASN A 122 0.00 -21.71 -0.19
CA ASN A 122 1.10 -22.17 -1.04
C ASN A 122 2.48 -21.99 -0.39
N GLY A 123 2.56 -21.36 0.78
CA GLY A 123 3.83 -20.97 1.40
C GLY A 123 4.62 -19.96 0.56
N SER A 124 3.96 -19.21 -0.32
CA SER A 124 4.60 -18.23 -1.22
C SER A 124 4.36 -16.80 -0.75
N CYS A 125 5.20 -15.89 -1.21
CA CYS A 125 5.03 -14.45 -1.03
C CYS A 125 5.05 -13.68 -2.36
N GLU A 126 5.11 -14.40 -3.48
CA GLU A 126 5.30 -13.84 -4.83
C GLU A 126 4.01 -13.27 -5.40
N GLY A 127 2.86 -13.88 -5.10
CA GLY A 127 1.55 -13.46 -5.62
C GLY A 127 1.00 -12.17 -5.02
N LEU A 128 1.70 -11.56 -4.05
CA LEU A 128 1.40 -10.20 -3.57
C LEU A 128 1.61 -9.13 -4.64
N ILE A 129 2.38 -9.46 -5.68
CA ILE A 129 2.64 -8.61 -6.83
C ILE A 129 1.35 -8.56 -7.67
N ALA A 130 0.85 -9.69 -8.19
CA ALA A 130 -0.34 -9.75 -9.05
C ALA A 130 -1.59 -9.04 -8.46
N SER A 131 -1.98 -7.91 -9.07
CA SER A 131 -3.16 -7.13 -8.67
C SER A 131 -4.08 -6.85 -9.86
N SER A 132 -5.38 -7.14 -9.71
CA SER A 132 -6.39 -6.82 -10.73
C SER A 132 -6.59 -5.31 -10.91
N PHE A 133 -6.03 -4.49 -10.02
CA PHE A 133 -6.12 -3.04 -10.08
C PHE A 133 -4.96 -2.41 -10.87
N GLY A 134 -4.12 -3.24 -11.49
CA GLY A 134 -2.85 -2.83 -12.09
C GLY A 134 -1.76 -2.65 -11.04
N PHE A 135 -0.63 -2.09 -11.48
CA PHE A 135 0.56 -1.94 -10.66
C PHE A 135 0.99 -0.47 -10.56
N PRO A 136 1.43 0.00 -9.38
CA PRO A 136 2.07 1.30 -9.27
C PRO A 136 3.44 1.31 -9.97
N PRO A 137 3.87 2.44 -10.56
CA PRO A 137 3.09 3.68 -10.71
C PRO A 137 1.98 3.51 -11.76
N PHE A 138 0.82 4.12 -11.53
CA PHE A 138 -0.35 4.02 -12.40
C PHE A 138 -0.36 5.04 -13.54
N GLU A 139 0.48 6.05 -13.44
CA GLU A 139 0.62 7.14 -14.41
C GLU A 139 2.12 7.45 -14.59
N PRO A 140 2.55 7.82 -15.79
CA PRO A 140 3.97 7.96 -16.13
C PRO A 140 4.65 9.15 -15.42
N ILE A 141 3.87 10.19 -15.08
CA ILE A 141 4.35 11.37 -14.37
C ILE A 141 3.59 11.46 -13.06
N SER A 142 4.33 11.56 -11.97
CA SER A 142 3.77 11.59 -10.63
C SER A 142 3.11 12.93 -10.32
N ILE A 143 2.19 12.97 -9.35
CA ILE A 143 1.63 14.23 -8.83
C ILE A 143 2.76 15.15 -8.34
N GLU A 144 3.79 14.60 -7.69
CA GLU A 144 4.93 15.39 -7.22
C GLU A 144 5.66 16.09 -8.38
N ASP A 145 5.86 15.40 -9.50
CA ASP A 145 6.49 15.97 -10.71
C ASP A 145 5.59 17.01 -11.37
N ILE A 146 4.29 16.72 -11.53
CA ILE A 146 3.32 17.66 -12.08
C ILE A 146 3.26 18.95 -11.25
N VAL A 147 3.19 18.82 -9.93
CA VAL A 147 3.17 19.98 -9.01
C VAL A 147 4.46 20.77 -9.11
N SER A 148 5.60 20.09 -9.23
CA SER A 148 6.90 20.74 -9.34
C SER A 148 7.03 21.52 -10.64
N ASN A 149 6.62 20.93 -11.76
CA ASN A 149 6.55 21.58 -13.07
C ASN A 149 5.62 22.79 -13.04
N PHE A 150 4.45 22.65 -12.42
CA PHE A 150 3.50 23.75 -12.25
C PHE A 150 4.11 24.93 -11.47
N VAL A 151 4.82 24.66 -10.37
CA VAL A 151 5.48 25.71 -9.57
C VAL A 151 6.54 26.45 -10.39
N VAL A 152 7.38 25.74 -11.14
CA VAL A 152 8.39 26.38 -12.01
C VAL A 152 7.72 27.23 -13.08
N SER A 153 6.65 26.72 -13.71
CA SER A 153 5.91 27.46 -14.76
C SER A 153 5.25 28.75 -14.27
N LYS A 154 4.92 28.84 -12.97
CA LYS A 154 4.34 30.03 -12.34
C LYS A 154 5.38 31.05 -11.85
N SER A 155 6.66 30.69 -11.87
CA SER A 155 7.70 31.55 -11.30
C SER A 155 8.04 32.73 -12.23
N SER A 156 7.69 33.95 -11.81
CA SER A 156 8.03 35.19 -12.53
C SER A 156 9.45 35.70 -12.21
N GLY A 157 10.36 34.82 -11.80
CA GLY A 157 11.78 35.15 -11.52
C GLY A 157 12.10 35.74 -10.14
N LYS A 158 11.12 35.98 -9.25
CA LYS A 158 11.37 36.47 -7.89
C LYS A 158 11.52 35.32 -6.88
N GLN A 159 12.71 35.16 -6.31
CA GLN A 159 13.05 34.05 -5.40
C GLN A 159 12.13 33.95 -4.17
N LYS A 160 11.83 35.07 -3.50
CA LYS A 160 10.97 35.08 -2.29
C LYS A 160 9.51 34.67 -2.58
N GLU A 161 8.98 35.05 -3.74
CA GLU A 161 7.65 34.62 -4.17
C GLU A 161 7.64 33.13 -4.49
N LEU A 162 8.70 32.64 -5.13
CA LEU A 162 8.87 31.22 -5.44
C LEU A 162 8.96 30.35 -4.18
N GLU A 163 9.69 30.77 -3.15
CA GLU A 163 9.77 30.05 -1.86
C GLU A 163 8.39 29.90 -1.19
N ASN A 164 7.56 30.94 -1.22
CA ASN A 164 6.19 30.90 -0.70
C ASN A 164 5.29 29.94 -1.50
N ILE A 165 5.42 29.94 -2.83
CA ILE A 165 4.69 29.02 -3.71
C ILE A 165 5.14 27.58 -3.43
N VAL A 166 6.45 27.35 -3.30
CA VAL A 166 7.03 26.05 -2.96
C VAL A 166 6.53 25.53 -1.62
N GLN A 167 6.41 26.39 -0.61
CA GLN A 167 5.85 26.00 0.69
C GLN A 167 4.37 25.60 0.57
N THR A 168 3.59 26.38 -0.19
CA THR A 168 2.18 26.07 -0.47
C THR A 168 2.04 24.75 -1.23
N ALA A 169 2.88 24.52 -2.23
CA ALA A 169 2.93 23.28 -3.00
C ALA A 169 3.33 22.08 -2.10
N SER A 170 4.26 22.27 -1.16
CA SER A 170 4.64 21.23 -0.19
C SER A 170 3.48 20.87 0.73
N ASN A 171 2.75 21.88 1.25
CA ASN A 171 1.53 21.66 2.02
C ASN A 171 0.46 20.93 1.20
N PHE A 172 0.31 21.29 -0.08
CA PHE A 172 -0.62 20.62 -1.00
C PHE A 172 -0.25 19.14 -1.19
N LEU A 173 1.00 18.83 -1.48
CA LEU A 173 1.49 17.45 -1.64
C LEU A 173 1.26 16.62 -0.37
N ARG A 174 1.59 17.18 0.80
CA ARG A 174 1.35 16.53 2.08
C ARG A 174 -0.13 16.28 2.31
N THR A 175 -0.96 17.29 2.10
CA THR A 175 -2.40 17.20 2.30
C THR A 175 -3.05 16.18 1.35
N ILE A 176 -2.67 16.16 0.07
CA ILE A 176 -3.16 15.15 -0.89
C ILE A 176 -2.72 13.74 -0.49
N ASN A 177 -1.48 13.56 -0.03
CA ASN A 177 -0.97 12.26 0.38
C ASN A 177 -1.72 11.69 1.59
N ASP A 178 -2.08 12.57 2.53
CA ASP A 178 -2.70 12.19 3.79
C ASP A 178 -4.24 12.15 3.68
N TRP A 179 -4.81 12.58 2.55
CA TRP A 179 -6.25 12.68 2.37
C TRP A 179 -6.93 11.31 2.35
N ASN A 180 -7.97 11.18 3.17
CA ASN A 180 -8.88 10.04 3.14
C ASN A 180 -9.94 10.30 2.06
N ILE A 181 -9.74 9.71 0.88
CA ILE A 181 -10.65 9.89 -0.26
C ILE A 181 -12.05 9.43 0.16
N PRO A 182 -13.09 10.24 -0.04
CA PRO A 182 -14.44 9.87 0.36
C PRO A 182 -14.98 8.64 -0.39
N PRO A 183 -15.81 7.80 0.25
CA PRO A 183 -16.51 6.70 -0.40
C PRO A 183 -17.26 7.13 -1.67
N VAL A 184 -17.28 6.23 -2.67
CA VAL A 184 -17.95 6.43 -3.96
C VAL A 184 -19.42 6.75 -3.76
N LYS A 185 -20.10 6.09 -2.82
CA LYS A 185 -21.52 6.36 -2.51
C LYS A 185 -21.79 7.82 -2.13
N ILE A 186 -20.95 8.41 -1.29
CA ILE A 186 -21.08 9.82 -0.87
C ILE A 186 -20.92 10.75 -2.08
N MET A 187 -20.11 10.32 -3.04
CA MET A 187 -19.73 11.14 -4.19
C MET A 187 -20.62 10.93 -5.42
N GLN A 188 -21.39 9.84 -5.50
CA GLN A 188 -22.29 9.56 -6.63
C GLN A 188 -23.30 10.69 -6.88
N GLU A 189 -23.78 11.34 -5.83
CA GLU A 189 -24.70 12.49 -5.92
C GLU A 189 -24.02 13.75 -6.46
N LYS A 190 -22.69 13.85 -6.30
CA LYS A 190 -21.86 15.00 -6.67
C LYS A 190 -21.12 14.80 -8.01
N LEU A 191 -21.10 13.59 -8.58
CA LEU A 191 -20.40 13.26 -9.84
C LEU A 191 -21.33 13.18 -11.06
N LEU A 192 -20.86 13.70 -12.19
CA LEU A 192 -21.39 13.31 -13.51
C LEU A 192 -21.00 11.86 -13.83
N CYS A 193 -21.89 11.12 -14.50
CA CYS A 193 -21.74 9.69 -14.79
C CYS A 193 -20.41 9.33 -15.50
N SER A 194 -19.90 10.19 -16.38
CA SER A 194 -18.64 9.97 -17.11
C SER A 194 -17.38 9.96 -16.23
N ASN A 195 -17.38 10.68 -15.10
CA ASN A 195 -16.24 10.74 -14.17
C ASN A 195 -16.29 9.62 -13.12
N LEU A 196 -17.42 8.94 -12.97
CA LEU A 196 -17.66 7.96 -11.92
C LEU A 196 -16.79 6.72 -12.08
N LEU A 197 -16.57 6.24 -13.31
CA LEU A 197 -15.71 5.08 -13.55
C LEU A 197 -14.25 5.38 -13.19
N SER A 198 -13.73 6.53 -13.63
CA SER A 198 -12.38 7.00 -13.30
C SER A 198 -12.20 7.12 -11.79
N TYR A 199 -13.18 7.72 -11.10
CA TYR A 199 -13.18 7.81 -9.64
C TYR A 199 -13.11 6.43 -8.99
N ARG A 200 -13.96 5.47 -9.40
CA ARG A 200 -13.97 4.11 -8.84
C ARG A 200 -12.63 3.39 -9.02
N ILE A 201 -11.99 3.54 -10.17
CA ILE A 201 -10.67 2.93 -10.44
C ILE A 201 -9.61 3.56 -9.53
N ILE A 202 -9.58 4.89 -9.42
CA ILE A 202 -8.62 5.61 -8.57
C ILE A 202 -8.85 5.23 -7.10
N TYR A 203 -10.10 5.25 -6.64
CA TYR A 203 -10.50 4.89 -5.28
C TYR A 203 -10.07 3.47 -4.92
N ALA A 204 -10.30 2.51 -5.82
CA ALA A 204 -9.90 1.11 -5.58
C ALA A 204 -8.38 0.94 -5.49
N ARG A 205 -7.62 1.63 -6.35
CA ARG A 205 -6.15 1.64 -6.31
C ARG A 205 -5.65 2.29 -5.02
N TRP A 206 -6.19 3.45 -4.65
CA TRP A 206 -5.83 4.12 -3.40
C TRP A 206 -6.12 3.23 -2.18
N LEU A 207 -7.29 2.59 -2.15
CA LEU A 207 -7.62 1.65 -1.07
C LEU A 207 -6.59 0.51 -0.99
N ARG A 208 -6.29 -0.14 -2.11
CA ARG A 208 -5.39 -1.31 -2.16
C ARG A 208 -3.95 -0.99 -1.79
N PHE A 209 -3.42 0.14 -2.27
CA PHE A 209 -1.98 0.44 -2.26
C PHE A 209 -1.57 1.56 -1.31
N CYS A 210 -2.50 2.41 -0.86
CA CYS A 210 -2.21 3.53 0.04
C CYS A 210 -2.95 3.38 1.39
N PHE A 211 -4.23 3.00 1.38
CA PHE A 211 -5.04 2.95 2.60
C PHE A 211 -4.85 1.65 3.38
N LEU A 212 -5.03 0.48 2.76
CA LEU A 212 -4.91 -0.81 3.46
C LEU A 212 -3.52 -1.02 4.08
N PRO A 213 -2.40 -0.70 3.40
CA PRO A 213 -1.07 -0.87 3.99
C PRO A 213 -0.83 -0.07 5.28
N LYS A 214 -1.60 0.99 5.55
CA LYS A 214 -1.54 1.74 6.81
C LYS A 214 -1.84 0.88 8.05
N LYS A 215 -2.61 -0.21 7.87
CA LYS A 215 -3.07 -1.09 8.96
C LYS A 215 -2.68 -2.56 8.79
N HIS A 216 -1.97 -2.89 7.70
CA HIS A 216 -1.64 -4.28 7.32
C HIS A 216 -0.18 -4.35 6.84
N GLU A 217 0.70 -4.81 7.73
CA GLU A 217 2.17 -4.75 7.60
C GLU A 217 2.72 -5.63 6.48
N SER A 218 2.02 -6.69 6.11
CA SER A 218 2.41 -7.56 4.99
C SER A 218 2.24 -6.89 3.64
N LEU A 219 1.51 -5.79 3.57
CA LEU A 219 1.27 -5.03 2.35
C LEU A 219 2.30 -3.92 2.20
N ARG A 220 2.87 -3.80 1.00
CA ARG A 220 3.77 -2.70 0.68
C ARG A 220 3.02 -1.36 0.66
N PRO A 221 3.42 -0.36 1.45
CA PRO A 221 2.83 0.98 1.40
C PRO A 221 3.35 1.76 0.20
N TYR A 222 2.50 2.63 -0.35
CA TYR A 222 2.87 3.54 -1.44
C TYR A 222 2.37 4.95 -1.18
N CYS A 223 3.19 5.95 -1.53
CA CYS A 223 2.82 7.36 -1.47
C CYS A 223 1.88 7.72 -2.62
N VAL A 224 0.74 8.35 -2.31
CA VAL A 224 -0.26 8.76 -3.31
C VAL A 224 0.38 9.62 -4.39
N ILE A 225 1.20 10.60 -3.97
CA ILE A 225 1.80 11.57 -4.87
C ILE A 225 2.88 10.99 -5.79
N LYS A 226 3.34 9.77 -5.53
CA LYS A 226 4.38 9.07 -6.31
C LYS A 226 3.79 8.09 -7.32
N ILE A 227 2.64 7.49 -7.02
CA ILE A 227 2.06 6.42 -7.84
C ILE A 227 0.88 6.88 -8.71
N PHE A 228 0.31 8.04 -8.42
CA PHE A 228 -0.75 8.68 -9.19
C PHE A 228 -0.24 9.93 -9.90
N GLY A 229 -1.00 10.44 -10.87
CA GLY A 229 -0.62 11.58 -11.72
C GLY A 229 -1.82 12.44 -12.15
N ARG A 230 -1.83 12.82 -13.43
CA ARG A 230 -2.77 13.78 -14.02
C ARG A 230 -4.23 13.35 -13.87
N LYS A 231 -4.56 12.08 -14.17
CA LYS A 231 -5.93 11.57 -14.11
C LYS A 231 -6.46 11.62 -12.69
N PHE A 232 -5.63 11.31 -11.69
CA PHE A 232 -5.98 11.51 -10.28
C PHE A 232 -6.34 12.97 -10.02
N LEU A 233 -5.47 13.92 -10.39
CA LEU A 233 -5.69 15.34 -10.12
C LEU A 233 -6.96 15.88 -10.79
N ILE A 234 -7.15 15.62 -12.08
CA ILE A 234 -8.35 16.10 -12.80
C ILE A 234 -9.64 15.54 -12.18
N THR A 235 -9.63 14.26 -11.81
CA THR A 235 -10.81 13.59 -11.26
C THR A 235 -11.11 14.04 -9.83
N LEU A 236 -10.09 14.19 -8.99
CA LEU A 236 -10.26 14.31 -7.55
C LEU A 236 -10.10 15.73 -6.98
N LEU A 237 -9.40 16.64 -7.67
CA LEU A 237 -9.23 18.01 -7.17
C LEU A 237 -10.54 18.75 -6.86
N PRO A 238 -11.64 18.60 -7.64
CA PRO A 238 -12.93 19.21 -7.26
C PRO A 238 -13.41 18.77 -5.88
N PHE A 239 -13.29 17.48 -5.57
CA PHE A 239 -13.72 16.89 -4.31
C PHE A 239 -12.78 17.26 -3.18
N PHE A 240 -11.47 17.27 -3.44
CA PHE A 240 -10.48 17.74 -2.51
C PHE A 240 -10.77 19.18 -2.05
N VAL A 241 -11.09 20.09 -2.99
CA VAL A 241 -11.42 21.48 -2.65
C VAL A 241 -12.69 21.58 -1.80
N ILE A 242 -13.72 20.77 -2.09
CA ILE A 242 -14.94 20.71 -1.26
C ILE A 242 -14.60 20.25 0.15
N ASP A 243 -13.83 19.17 0.28
CA ASP A 243 -13.51 18.56 1.57
C ASP A 243 -12.61 19.46 2.43
N VAL A 244 -11.64 20.14 1.80
CA VAL A 244 -10.82 21.17 2.46
C VAL A 244 -11.69 22.31 3.01
N LYS A 245 -12.73 22.74 2.28
CA LYS A 245 -13.66 23.79 2.73
C LYS A 245 -14.52 23.34 3.91
N GLU A 246 -15.00 22.10 3.87
CA GLU A 246 -15.84 21.53 4.94
C GLU A 246 -15.05 21.34 6.25
N HIS A 247 -13.72 21.13 6.18
CA HIS A 247 -12.86 20.86 7.33
C HIS A 247 -11.94 22.02 7.74
N ALA A 248 -12.08 23.20 7.12
CA ALA A 248 -11.32 24.40 7.51
C ALA A 248 -11.86 24.95 8.85
N SER A 249 -10.96 25.12 9.83
CA SER A 249 -11.24 25.78 11.11
C SER A 249 -10.40 27.05 11.24
N SER A 250 -10.82 28.01 12.09
CA SER A 250 -10.30 29.40 12.09
C SER A 250 -8.77 29.59 12.04
N LEU A 251 -7.99 28.71 12.66
CA LEU A 251 -6.51 28.74 12.61
C LEU A 251 -5.92 28.06 11.35
N LYS A 252 -6.62 27.08 10.78
CA LYS A 252 -6.28 26.40 9.52
C LYS A 252 -6.81 27.13 8.29
N ASP A 253 -7.71 28.11 8.46
CA ASP A 253 -8.36 28.83 7.38
C ASP A 253 -7.40 29.51 6.40
N GLN A 254 -6.29 30.09 6.88
CA GLN A 254 -5.30 30.70 5.99
C GLN A 254 -4.58 29.67 5.12
N VAL A 255 -4.22 28.51 5.70
CA VAL A 255 -3.57 27.43 4.96
C VAL A 255 -4.56 26.78 4.00
N ALA A 256 -5.78 26.51 4.46
CA ALA A 256 -6.87 25.97 3.65
C ALA A 256 -7.20 26.88 2.46
N GLY A 257 -7.27 28.19 2.65
CA GLY A 257 -7.46 29.17 1.57
C GLY A 257 -6.37 29.07 0.51
N LYS A 258 -5.09 29.11 0.91
CA LYS A 258 -3.95 28.94 0.00
C LYS A 258 -3.98 27.60 -0.74
N LEU A 259 -4.40 26.53 -0.08
CA LEU A 259 -4.53 25.20 -0.69
C LEU A 259 -5.66 25.16 -1.74
N ILE A 260 -6.81 25.76 -1.43
CA ILE A 260 -7.96 25.85 -2.34
C ILE A 260 -7.57 26.64 -3.59
N ASP A 261 -6.90 27.77 -3.42
CA ASP A 261 -6.44 28.62 -4.53
C ASP A 261 -5.42 27.87 -5.40
N PHE A 262 -4.43 27.24 -4.76
CA PHE A 262 -3.42 26.44 -5.44
C PHE A 262 -4.02 25.27 -6.23
N ALA A 263 -4.92 24.50 -5.60
CA ALA A 263 -5.61 23.38 -6.23
C ALA A 263 -6.48 23.83 -7.41
N SER A 264 -7.17 24.98 -7.28
CA SER A 264 -8.02 25.54 -8.32
C SER A 264 -7.19 26.00 -9.53
N ASP A 265 -6.07 26.68 -9.29
CA ASP A 265 -5.15 27.12 -10.34
C ASP A 265 -4.47 25.95 -11.05
N LEU A 266 -4.01 24.95 -10.29
CA LEU A 266 -3.45 23.72 -10.85
C LEU A 266 -4.47 23.02 -11.74
N ARG A 267 -5.72 22.88 -11.27
CA ARG A 267 -6.80 22.26 -12.05
C ARG A 267 -7.07 23.03 -13.35
N LYS A 268 -7.12 24.36 -13.31
CA LYS A 268 -7.28 25.19 -14.53
C LYS A 268 -6.13 24.93 -15.51
N ASN A 269 -4.89 24.92 -15.02
CA ASN A 269 -3.73 24.64 -15.86
C ASN A 269 -3.79 23.24 -16.50
N LEU A 270 -4.15 22.22 -15.73
CA LEU A 270 -4.27 20.83 -16.24
C LEU A 270 -5.35 20.64 -17.31
N ASN A 271 -6.37 21.50 -17.34
CA ASN A 271 -7.42 21.48 -18.36
C ASN A 271 -7.05 22.29 -19.61
N CYS A 272 -6.14 23.25 -19.49
CA CYS A 272 -5.80 24.20 -20.56
C CYS A 272 -4.45 23.91 -21.24
N HIS A 273 -3.53 23.23 -20.55
CA HIS A 273 -2.15 23.02 -21.00
C HIS A 273 -1.66 21.61 -20.67
N ASP A 274 -0.97 20.98 -21.63
CA ASP A 274 -0.38 19.65 -21.45
C ASP A 274 1.08 19.69 -20.96
N SER A 275 1.74 20.86 -21.01
CA SER A 275 3.18 21.01 -20.79
C SER A 275 3.67 20.57 -19.41
N VAL A 276 2.89 20.80 -18.35
CA VAL A 276 3.25 20.34 -16.99
C VAL A 276 3.16 18.81 -16.83
N THR A 277 2.55 18.14 -17.82
CA THR A 277 2.33 16.69 -17.88
C THR A 277 3.09 16.01 -19.02
N ASP A 278 4.05 16.71 -19.63
CA ASP A 278 4.94 16.16 -20.64
C ASP A 278 6.22 15.64 -19.98
N SER A 279 6.51 14.35 -20.14
CA SER A 279 7.68 13.69 -19.56
C SER A 279 8.99 14.15 -20.20
N SER A 280 8.92 14.81 -21.37
CA SER A 280 10.08 15.33 -22.07
C SER A 280 10.45 16.77 -21.68
N THR A 281 9.57 17.46 -20.95
CA THR A 281 9.83 18.83 -20.48
C THR A 281 10.59 18.79 -19.15
N ILE A 282 11.89 19.14 -19.17
CA ILE A 282 12.72 19.27 -17.97
C ILE A 282 12.62 20.70 -17.45
N LEU A 283 11.82 20.91 -16.39
CA LEU A 283 11.76 22.18 -15.66
C LEU A 283 12.65 22.11 -14.43
N THR A 284 13.71 22.91 -14.40
CA THR A 284 14.65 22.98 -13.27
C THR A 284 14.30 24.13 -12.33
N PHE A 285 14.37 23.88 -11.03
CA PHE A 285 14.27 24.96 -10.03
C PHE A 285 15.50 25.86 -10.09
N PRO A 286 15.36 27.18 -9.87
CA PRO A 286 16.49 28.09 -9.72
C PRO A 286 17.43 27.66 -8.59
N GLU A 287 18.70 28.01 -8.73
CA GLU A 287 19.74 27.70 -7.74
C GLU A 287 19.37 28.24 -6.34
N GLY A 288 19.57 27.43 -5.30
CA GLY A 288 19.20 27.75 -3.93
C GLY A 288 17.73 27.54 -3.56
N VAL A 289 16.83 27.30 -4.53
CA VAL A 289 15.41 27.01 -4.25
C VAL A 289 15.15 25.51 -4.26
N SER A 290 14.76 24.99 -3.10
CA SER A 290 14.42 23.57 -2.95
C SER A 290 13.07 23.23 -3.58
N ARG A 291 12.98 22.05 -4.20
CA ARG A 291 11.74 21.47 -4.73
C ARG A 291 10.66 21.29 -3.63
N PRO A 292 9.35 21.35 -3.98
CA PRO A 292 8.29 20.94 -3.07
C PRO A 292 8.42 19.47 -2.65
N THR A 293 8.26 19.17 -1.36
CA THR A 293 8.37 17.80 -0.84
C THR A 293 7.41 17.54 0.31
N LEU A 294 7.12 16.27 0.59
CA LEU A 294 6.29 15.86 1.75
C LEU A 294 6.86 16.33 3.09
N LYS A 295 8.20 16.24 3.27
CA LYS A 295 8.89 16.59 4.53
C LYS A 295 8.71 18.07 4.90
N ARG A 296 8.54 18.94 3.91
CA ARG A 296 8.34 20.38 4.12
C ARG A 296 6.87 20.77 4.31
N GLY A 297 5.94 19.90 3.95
CA GLY A 297 4.52 20.18 3.97
C GLY A 297 3.87 19.90 5.31
N CYS A 298 2.89 20.73 5.67
CA CYS A 298 1.97 20.47 6.77
C CYS A 298 0.61 20.03 6.22
N SER A 299 0.07 18.93 6.75
CA SER A 299 -1.29 18.48 6.44
C SER A 299 -2.31 19.31 7.19
N ILE A 300 -3.44 19.63 6.56
CA ILE A 300 -4.58 20.22 7.27
C ILE A 300 -5.46 19.17 7.94
N TRP A 301 -5.33 17.89 7.57
CA TRP A 301 -6.06 16.81 8.19
C TRP A 301 -5.55 16.63 9.62
N ALA A 302 -6.44 16.33 10.57
CA ALA A 302 -6.00 15.98 11.91
C ALA A 302 -5.10 14.74 11.82
N ALA A 303 -3.92 14.78 12.43
CA ALA A 303 -3.12 13.58 12.58
C ALA A 303 -3.90 12.64 13.51
N GLU A 304 -4.51 11.60 12.96
CA GLU A 304 -4.75 10.41 13.77
C GLU A 304 -3.37 9.95 14.26
N ALA A 305 -3.18 9.87 15.58
CA ALA A 305 -1.88 9.73 16.26
C ALA A 305 -1.11 8.43 15.96
N HIS A 306 -1.55 7.65 14.98
CA HIS A 306 -0.87 6.46 14.50
C HIS A 306 -0.74 6.64 12.99
N LEU A 307 0.42 7.06 12.46
CA LEU A 307 0.89 6.80 11.08
C LEU A 307 2.21 7.48 10.67
N ASP A 308 3.11 7.83 11.59
CA ASP A 308 4.50 8.18 11.22
C ASP A 308 5.36 6.90 11.14
N MET A 309 5.23 6.14 10.05
CA MET A 309 6.14 5.01 9.74
C MET A 309 6.51 4.89 8.25
N ALA A 310 6.24 5.91 7.43
CA ALA A 310 6.51 5.86 6.00
C ALA A 310 7.86 6.49 5.57
N ALA A 311 8.70 6.94 6.50
CA ALA A 311 9.94 7.66 6.15
C ALA A 311 11.12 6.76 5.77
N ASP A 312 11.20 5.51 6.27
CA ASP A 312 12.44 4.73 6.20
C ASP A 312 12.48 3.64 5.11
N PHE A 313 11.38 3.42 4.38
CA PHE A 313 11.31 2.38 3.33
C PHE A 313 11.65 2.87 1.91
N LEU A 314 11.90 4.17 1.73
CA LEU A 314 12.15 4.76 0.40
C LEU A 314 13.60 4.64 -0.08
N GLU A 315 14.58 4.42 0.79
CA GLU A 315 16.00 4.39 0.39
C GLU A 315 16.51 2.99 0.00
N ALA A 316 15.87 1.91 0.47
CA ALA A 316 16.37 0.55 0.23
C ALA A 316 16.11 0.02 -1.21
N ASP A 317 15.21 0.63 -1.97
CA ASP A 317 14.73 0.08 -3.26
C ASP A 317 15.41 0.69 -4.51
N LEU A 318 16.15 1.80 -4.36
CA LEU A 318 17.06 2.27 -5.43
C LEU A 318 18.24 1.28 -5.58
N ALA A 319 18.77 0.77 -4.46
CA ALA A 319 19.85 -0.21 -4.46
C ALA A 319 19.41 -1.58 -5.03
N PHE A 320 18.15 -2.00 -4.82
CA PHE A 320 17.67 -3.29 -5.31
C PHE A 320 17.48 -3.28 -6.85
N ARG A 321 16.93 -2.19 -7.40
CA ARG A 321 16.75 -2.07 -8.86
C ARG A 321 18.05 -1.89 -9.64
N GLU A 322 19.03 -1.19 -9.09
CA GLU A 322 20.37 -1.10 -9.69
C GLU A 322 21.09 -2.45 -9.73
N SER A 323 20.84 -3.32 -8.74
CA SER A 323 21.41 -4.68 -8.68
C SER A 323 20.79 -5.68 -9.67
N GLU A 324 19.51 -5.52 -10.03
CA GLU A 324 18.85 -6.39 -11.01
C GLU A 324 19.16 -5.99 -12.46
N GLN A 325 19.33 -4.68 -12.73
CA GLN A 325 19.72 -4.22 -14.08
C GLN A 325 21.18 -4.55 -14.44
N SER A 326 22.09 -4.53 -13.46
CA SER A 326 23.51 -4.90 -13.65
C SER A 326 23.73 -6.41 -13.86
N ASN A 327 22.90 -7.25 -13.25
CA ASN A 327 22.96 -8.71 -13.45
C ASN A 327 22.31 -9.20 -14.77
N SER A 328 21.40 -8.42 -15.33
CA SER A 328 20.74 -8.75 -16.62
C SER A 328 21.64 -8.47 -17.83
N THR A 329 22.51 -7.45 -17.75
CA THR A 329 23.45 -7.09 -18.84
C THR A 329 24.62 -8.07 -18.95
N ALA A 330 25.09 -8.64 -17.83
CA ALA A 330 26.19 -9.61 -17.84
C ALA A 330 25.83 -10.96 -18.49
N HIS A 331 24.54 -11.32 -18.56
CA HIS A 331 24.10 -12.64 -19.04
C HIS A 331 23.81 -12.69 -20.55
N LEU A 332 23.85 -11.54 -21.24
CA LEU A 332 23.62 -11.45 -22.69
C LEU A 332 24.91 -11.42 -23.53
N ASP A 333 26.07 -11.10 -22.94
CA ASP A 333 27.35 -11.04 -23.67
C ASP A 333 28.10 -12.38 -23.74
N MET A 334 27.64 -13.43 -23.06
CA MET A 334 28.35 -14.71 -22.98
C MET A 334 27.73 -15.83 -23.83
N ARG A 335 26.94 -15.48 -24.87
CA ARG A 335 26.27 -16.44 -25.77
C ARG A 335 26.56 -16.23 -27.26
N ARG A 336 27.62 -15.50 -27.59
CA ARG A 336 28.21 -15.43 -28.93
C ARG A 336 29.68 -15.77 -28.87
N GLU A 337 29.97 -17.05 -28.73
CA GLU A 337 31.22 -17.69 -29.14
C GLU A 337 31.01 -19.17 -28.83
N PHE A 338 30.65 -19.94 -29.85
CA PHE A 338 30.92 -21.37 -30.13
C PHE A 338 30.02 -21.83 -31.27
#